data_AF-A0A969GPC3-F1
#
_entry.id   AF-A0A969GPC3-F1
#
_cell.length_a   1.000
_cell.length_b   1.000
_cell.length_c   1.000
_cell.angle_alpha   90.00
_cell.angle_beta   90.00
_cell.angle_gamma   90.00
#
_symmetry.space_group_name_H-M   'P 1'
#
loop_
_entity.id
_entity.type
_entity.pdbx_description
1 polymer ?
#
loop_
_entity_poly.entity_id
_entity_poly.type
_entity_poly.pdbx_seq_one_letter_code
_entity_poly.pdbx_strand_id
1 'polypeptide(L)' 'MNTWHSRGAAPPPAEAARLLGYEICLPTAQAGDELLARIEASGVAVTDVNGGWTVHDRAGNQVRLVVSAV' A
#
# COMPACT_ATOMS: atom_id res chain seq x y z
N MET A 1 14.26 9.00 2.77
CA MET A 1 12.90 9.57 2.61
C MET A 1 13.03 10.86 1.82
N ASN A 2 12.45 10.93 0.62
CA ASN A 2 12.38 12.20 -0.09
C ASN A 2 11.42 13.11 0.68
N THR A 3 11.91 14.26 1.18
CA THR A 3 11.09 15.22 1.92
C THR A 3 10.72 16.34 0.96
N TRP A 4 9.48 16.33 0.50
CA TRP A 4 8.92 17.38 -0.35
C TRP A 4 8.35 18.51 0.53
N HIS A 5 8.35 19.74 0.02
CA HIS A 5 7.89 20.95 0.73
C HIS A 5 6.37 20.98 1.02
N SER A 6 5.65 19.89 0.74
CA SER A 6 4.19 19.74 0.87
C SER A 6 3.73 19.12 2.19
N ARG A 7 4.63 18.94 3.18
CA ARG A 7 4.24 18.41 4.50
C ARG A 7 3.17 19.30 5.14
N GLY A 8 1.98 18.74 5.37
CA GLY A 8 0.83 19.44 5.96
C GLY A 8 -0.09 20.13 4.95
N ALA A 9 0.20 20.06 3.65
CA ALA A 9 -0.71 20.53 2.62
C ALA A 9 -1.99 19.67 2.57
N ALA A 10 -3.11 20.28 2.19
CA ALA A 10 -4.36 19.55 1.97
C ALA A 10 -4.20 18.54 0.82
N PRO A 11 -4.95 17.42 0.84
CA PRO A 11 -5.01 16.51 -0.30
C PRO A 11 -5.42 17.26 -1.58
N PRO A 12 -4.85 16.90 -2.74
CA PRO A 12 -5.29 17.46 -4.01
C PRO A 12 -6.76 17.07 -4.30
N PRO A 13 -7.48 17.87 -5.11
CA PRO A 13 -8.83 17.53 -5.53
C PRO A 13 -8.85 16.22 -6.33
N ALA A 14 -10.00 15.54 -6.35
CA ALA A 14 -10.12 14.19 -6.93
C ALA A 14 -9.90 14.15 -8.46
N GLU A 15 -10.10 15.27 -9.13
CA GLU A 15 -9.90 15.49 -10.56
C GLU A 15 -8.45 15.83 -10.93
N ALA A 16 -7.59 16.11 -9.95
CA ALA A 16 -6.17 16.31 -10.20
C ALA A 16 -5.50 14.99 -10.60
N ALA A 17 -4.55 15.07 -11.54
CA ALA A 17 -3.66 13.96 -11.84
C ALA A 17 -2.92 13.53 -10.57
N ARG A 18 -3.00 12.22 -10.24
CA ARG A 18 -2.43 11.65 -9.03
C ARG A 18 -2.02 10.19 -9.23
N LEU A 19 -1.27 9.67 -8.28
CA LEU A 19 -1.10 8.23 -8.12
C LEU A 19 -2.42 7.63 -7.61
N LEU A 20 -2.97 6.67 -8.35
CA LEU A 20 -4.17 5.94 -7.93
C LEU A 20 -3.84 4.81 -6.95
N GLY A 21 -2.69 4.18 -7.17
CA GLY A 21 -2.14 3.12 -6.34
C GLY A 21 -1.02 2.42 -7.08
N TYR A 22 -0.40 1.44 -6.43
CA TYR A 22 0.61 0.58 -7.03
C TYR A 22 0.55 -0.82 -6.44
N GLU A 23 1.18 -1.77 -7.13
CA GLU A 23 1.25 -3.16 -6.68
C GLU A 23 2.68 -3.50 -6.25
N ILE A 24 2.79 -4.32 -5.21
CA ILE A 24 4.03 -4.98 -4.79
C ILE A 24 3.84 -6.48 -4.99
N CYS A 25 4.65 -7.04 -5.90
CA CYS A 25 4.71 -8.47 -6.12
C CYS A 25 5.69 -9.10 -5.13
N LEU A 26 5.16 -9.97 -4.28
CA LEU A 26 5.90 -10.73 -3.30
C LEU A 26 6.32 -12.08 -3.91
N PRO A 27 7.57 -12.50 -3.69
CA PRO A 27 8.13 -13.65 -4.40
C PRO A 27 7.53 -14.99 -3.97
N THR A 28 6.99 -15.07 -2.74
CA THR A 28 6.44 -16.30 -2.16
C THR A 28 5.26 -15.99 -1.26
N ALA A 29 4.44 -17.02 -1.00
CA ALA A 29 3.34 -16.93 -0.04
C ALA A 29 3.86 -16.61 1.38
N GLN A 30 4.97 -17.23 1.78
CA GLN A 30 5.60 -16.96 3.08
C GLN A 30 6.01 -15.47 3.23
N ALA A 31 6.56 -14.85 2.18
CA ALA A 31 6.86 -13.43 2.21
C ALA A 31 5.59 -12.55 2.33
N GLY A 32 4.48 -13.03 1.76
CA GLY A 32 3.13 -12.50 1.99
C GLY A 32 2.75 -12.52 3.47
N ASP A 33 2.74 -13.71 4.06
CA ASP A 33 2.32 -13.92 5.45
C ASP A 33 3.16 -13.09 6.44
N GLU A 34 4.49 -13.07 6.25
CA GLU A 34 5.41 -12.28 7.08
C GLU A 34 5.16 -10.77 6.95
N LEU A 35 4.86 -10.29 5.75
CA LEU A 35 4.55 -8.87 5.54
C LEU A 35 3.21 -8.49 6.15
N LEU A 36 2.18 -9.31 5.98
CA LEU A 36 0.84 -9.07 6.54
C LEU A 36 0.88 -9.01 8.07
N ALA A 37 1.55 -9.96 8.71
CA ALA A 37 1.73 -9.97 10.16
C ALA A 37 2.39 -8.67 10.66
N ARG A 38 3.38 -8.15 9.93
CA ARG A 38 4.05 -6.87 10.26
C ARG A 38 3.14 -5.67 10.06
N ILE A 39 2.31 -5.66 9.02
CA ILE A 39 1.37 -4.58 8.74
C ILE A 39 0.28 -4.54 9.82
N GLU A 40 -0.30 -5.69 10.17
CA GLU A 40 -1.31 -5.81 11.22
C GLU A 40 -0.75 -5.41 12.59
N ALA A 41 0.47 -5.84 12.93
CA ALA A 41 1.15 -5.45 14.17
C ALA A 41 1.41 -3.93 14.25
N SER A 42 1.40 -3.22 13.12
CA SER A 42 1.52 -1.76 13.06
C SER A 42 0.19 -1.02 13.16
N GLY A 43 -0.94 -1.75 13.26
CA GLY A 43 -2.29 -1.20 13.34
C GLY A 43 -2.84 -0.69 12.01
N VAL A 44 -2.21 -1.05 10.88
CA VAL A 44 -2.70 -0.71 9.54
C VAL A 44 -3.72 -1.76 9.11
N ALA A 45 -4.88 -1.30 8.64
CA ALA A 45 -5.93 -2.17 8.15
C ALA A 45 -5.52 -2.85 6.84
N VAL A 46 -5.76 -4.16 6.76
CA VAL A 46 -5.57 -5.00 5.58
C VAL A 46 -6.92 -5.49 5.11
N THR A 47 -7.20 -5.36 3.81
CA THR A 47 -8.39 -5.92 3.17
C THR A 47 -7.97 -7.00 2.18
N ASP A 48 -8.47 -8.22 2.34
CA ASP A 48 -8.31 -9.29 1.34
C ASP A 48 -9.28 -9.03 0.16
N VAL A 49 -8.74 -8.92 -1.05
CA VAL A 49 -9.48 -8.60 -2.28
C VAL A 49 -8.84 -9.30 -3.50
N ASN A 50 -9.62 -10.11 -4.20
CA ASN A 50 -9.27 -10.70 -5.50
C ASN A 50 -7.90 -11.40 -5.52
N GLY A 51 -7.64 -12.28 -4.55
CA GLY A 51 -6.40 -13.07 -4.51
C GLY A 51 -5.15 -12.25 -4.15
N GLY A 52 -5.33 -11.18 -3.39
CA GLY A 52 -4.26 -10.35 -2.85
C GLY A 52 -4.81 -9.45 -1.74
N TRP A 53 -3.97 -8.57 -1.22
CA TRP A 53 -4.35 -7.69 -0.12
C TRP A 53 -4.23 -6.23 -0.52
N THR A 54 -5.09 -5.40 0.04
CA THR A 54 -5.06 -3.94 -0.15
C THR A 54 -4.85 -3.26 1.18
N VAL A 55 -3.92 -2.30 1.20
CA VAL A 55 -3.63 -1.42 2.35
C VAL A 55 -3.50 0.02 1.85
N HIS A 56 -3.61 0.98 2.77
CA HIS A 56 -3.32 2.39 2.47
C HIS A 56 -2.08 2.84 3.23
N ASP A 57 -1.20 3.56 2.55
CA ASP A 57 -0.08 4.23 3.22
C ASP A 57 -0.56 5.47 4.00
N ARG A 58 0.38 6.14 4.69
CA ARG A 58 0.06 7.35 5.48
C ARG A 58 -0.37 8.56 4.63
N ALA A 59 -0.06 8.56 3.34
CA ALA A 59 -0.50 9.58 2.40
C ALA A 59 -1.83 9.23 1.73
N GLY A 60 -2.41 8.07 2.06
CA GLY A 60 -3.67 7.57 1.51
C GLY A 60 -3.52 6.83 0.18
N ASN A 61 -2.29 6.62 -0.33
CA ASN A 61 -2.10 5.86 -1.56
C ASN A 61 -2.49 4.40 -1.35
N GLN A 62 -3.23 3.84 -2.29
CA GLN A 62 -3.56 2.42 -2.28
C GLN A 62 -2.32 1.60 -2.64
N VAL A 63 -2.03 0.58 -1.83
CA VAL A 63 -0.98 -0.41 -2.08
C VAL A 63 -1.64 -1.77 -2.16
N ARG A 64 -1.50 -2.43 -3.32
CA ARG A 64 -1.95 -3.82 -3.51
C ARG A 64 -0.75 -4.77 -3.36
N LEU A 65 -0.91 -5.78 -2.53
CA LEU A 65 0.07 -6.82 -2.26
C LEU A 65 -0.41 -8.11 -2.95
N VAL A 66 0.43 -8.68 -3.79
CA VAL A 66 0.12 -9.94 -4.48
C VAL A 66 1.29 -10.89 -4.39
N VAL A 67 1.02 -12.18 -4.34
CA VAL A 67 2.05 -13.20 -4.49
C VAL A 67 2.15 -13.55 -5.97
N SER A 68 3.32 -13.34 -6.55
CA SER A 68 3.64 -13.71 -7.93
C SER A 68 5.03 -14.29 -7.95
N ALA A 69 5.19 -15.50 -8.49
CA ALA A 69 6.52 -16.00 -8.83
C ALA A 69 7.12 -15.03 -9.87
N VAL A 70 8.34 -14.56 -9.61
CA VAL A 70 9.14 -13.77 -10.56
C VAL A 70 9.95 -14.72 -11.42
#